data_AF-A0A956PP47-F1
#
_entry.id   AF-A0A956PP47-F1
#
_cell.length_a   1.000
_cell.length_b   1.000
_cell.length_c   1.000
_cell.angle_alpha   90.00
_cell.angle_beta   90.00
_cell.angle_gamma   90.00
#
_symmetry.space_group_name_H-M   'P 1'
#
loop_
_entity.id
_entity.type
_entity.pdbx_description
1 polymer ?
#
loop_
_entity_poly.entity_id
_entity_poly.type
_entity_poly.pdbx_seq_one_letter_code
_entity_poly.pdbx_strand_id
1 'polypeptide(L)'
;QGGGAVYRPDVYDHYDNNGFTPAGDLKSAYADRMARILTRADELGMAAIVGFFYWKHVQKLADEAAVWRAARSALAFLAASGQRNILIEIANETDITGFGHPIFQPDQAHRMITALRQEYPQFLYSTSQVGANPETGRGLPPPSLVEAVDYVMIHGNGCDPQRLQRAIHTVQAMPAFQDNPKPLLINEDSPGLPNLDVAWRNYVSWGYYDQGYGSDWKGDHWVRYETQAREDNYESLSGFQTPPVNWGINTDHKRAFFQRVGEITGGKRD
;
A
#
# COMPACT_ATOMS: atom_id res chain seq x y z
N GLN A 1 -5.79 8.12 2.10
CA GLN A 1 -5.85 8.11 3.60
C GLN A 1 -4.58 7.42 4.10
N GLY A 2 -4.09 7.64 5.32
CA GLY A 2 -2.86 6.99 5.80
C GLY A 2 -2.99 6.38 7.20
N GLY A 3 -2.54 5.13 7.35
CA GLY A 3 -2.61 4.34 8.58
C GLY A 3 -1.41 4.48 9.53
N GLY A 4 -1.37 3.58 10.51
CA GLY A 4 -0.13 2.92 10.93
C GLY A 4 0.77 3.60 11.97
N ALA A 5 0.34 4.62 12.71
CA ALA A 5 1.26 5.34 13.60
C ALA A 5 1.92 4.43 14.66
N VAL A 6 1.19 3.86 15.62
CA VAL A 6 1.78 2.99 16.68
C VAL A 6 0.89 1.80 17.04
N TYR A 7 -0.26 1.64 16.39
CA TYR A 7 -1.26 0.59 16.66
C TYR A 7 -1.75 0.48 18.11
N ARG A 8 -1.46 1.47 18.96
CA ARG A 8 -1.99 1.59 20.31
C ARG A 8 -3.40 2.19 20.30
N PRO A 9 -4.42 1.57 20.93
CA PRO A 9 -5.81 2.02 20.83
C PRO A 9 -6.05 3.50 21.20
N ASP A 10 -5.37 3.99 22.23
CA ASP A 10 -5.44 5.37 22.72
C ASP A 10 -4.98 6.43 21.69
N VAL A 11 -4.14 6.04 20.74
CA VAL A 11 -3.74 6.88 19.61
C VAL A 11 -4.56 6.53 18.37
N TYR A 12 -4.63 5.24 18.05
CA TYR A 12 -5.03 4.72 16.75
C TYR A 12 -6.52 4.88 16.46
N ASP A 13 -7.37 4.88 17.50
CA ASP A 13 -8.80 5.12 17.34
C ASP A 13 -9.16 6.61 17.38
N HIS A 14 -8.25 7.48 17.82
CA HIS A 14 -8.52 8.90 18.06
C HIS A 14 -7.92 9.84 17.01
N TYR A 15 -6.86 9.46 16.31
CA TYR A 15 -6.25 10.33 15.30
C TYR A 15 -7.11 10.42 14.01
N ASP A 16 -7.13 11.59 13.39
CA ASP A 16 -7.78 11.82 12.09
C ASP A 16 -6.77 12.20 11.00
N ASN A 17 -6.41 11.19 10.20
CA ASN A 17 -5.60 11.36 8.99
C ASN A 17 -6.43 11.10 7.71
N ASN A 18 -7.72 11.48 7.75
CA ASN A 18 -8.60 11.34 6.60
C ASN A 18 -8.48 12.54 5.66
N GLY A 19 -8.11 12.26 4.40
CA GLY A 19 -8.03 13.27 3.34
C GLY A 19 -9.39 13.73 2.81
N PHE A 20 -10.49 13.10 3.24
CA PHE A 20 -11.84 13.39 2.80
C PHE A 20 -12.70 13.92 3.95
N THR A 21 -13.68 14.77 3.65
CA THR A 21 -14.76 15.14 4.57
C THR A 21 -15.64 13.92 4.85
N PRO A 22 -16.47 13.91 5.92
CA PRO A 22 -17.45 12.84 6.12
C PRO A 22 -18.40 12.64 4.93
N ALA A 23 -18.67 13.71 4.16
CA ALA A 23 -19.48 13.65 2.95
C ALA A 23 -18.71 13.12 1.72
N GLY A 24 -17.39 12.98 1.79
CA GLY A 24 -16.57 12.45 0.71
C GLY A 24 -15.85 13.49 -0.15
N ASP A 25 -15.86 14.77 0.20
CA ASP A 25 -15.12 15.77 -0.57
C ASP A 25 -13.63 15.73 -0.21
N LEU A 26 -12.75 15.86 -1.20
CA LEU A 26 -11.32 15.98 -0.95
C LEU A 26 -11.02 17.28 -0.19
N LYS A 27 -10.39 17.18 0.98
CA LYS A 27 -9.99 18.34 1.79
C LYS A 27 -8.88 19.12 1.07
N SER A 28 -9.02 20.43 0.93
CA SER A 28 -8.05 21.30 0.25
C SER A 28 -6.63 21.16 0.82
N ALA A 29 -6.48 21.14 2.15
CA ALA A 29 -5.17 20.96 2.79
C ALA A 29 -4.47 19.64 2.39
N TYR A 30 -5.23 18.56 2.15
CA TYR A 30 -4.68 17.30 1.66
C TYR A 30 -4.38 17.35 0.16
N ALA A 31 -5.24 18.00 -0.63
CA ALA A 31 -5.00 18.24 -2.05
C ALA A 31 -3.69 19.02 -2.27
N ASP A 32 -3.49 20.12 -1.53
CA ASP A 32 -2.28 20.95 -1.61
C ASP A 32 -1.03 20.16 -1.21
N ARG A 33 -1.13 19.34 -0.15
CA ARG A 33 -0.03 18.46 0.27
C ARG A 33 0.29 17.43 -0.80
N MET A 34 -0.73 16.78 -1.36
CA MET A 34 -0.56 15.75 -2.38
C MET A 34 0.02 16.35 -3.67
N ALA A 35 -0.44 17.52 -4.10
CA ALA A 35 0.09 18.22 -5.27
C ALA A 35 1.61 18.44 -5.15
N ARG A 36 2.09 18.94 -4.01
CA ARG A 36 3.54 19.14 -3.79
C ARG A 36 4.34 17.85 -3.86
N ILE A 37 3.83 16.76 -3.29
CA ILE A 37 4.50 15.45 -3.29
C ILE A 37 4.55 14.89 -4.72
N LEU A 38 3.42 14.92 -5.43
CA LEU A 38 3.30 14.39 -6.78
C LEU A 38 4.14 15.20 -7.78
N THR A 39 4.10 16.54 -7.72
CA THR A 39 4.99 17.40 -8.52
C THR A 39 6.46 17.06 -8.27
N ARG A 40 6.86 16.89 -7.01
CA ARG A 40 8.26 16.55 -6.72
C ARG A 40 8.62 15.13 -7.20
N ALA A 41 7.72 14.18 -7.10
CA ALA A 41 7.93 12.83 -7.62
C ALA A 41 8.12 12.84 -9.15
N ASP A 42 7.32 13.63 -9.88
CA ASP A 42 7.45 13.84 -11.32
C ASP A 42 8.78 14.50 -11.71
N GLU A 43 9.20 15.56 -11.02
CA GLU A 43 10.50 16.21 -11.22
C GLU A 43 11.69 15.26 -11.01
N LEU A 44 11.52 14.23 -10.16
CA LEU A 44 12.51 13.19 -9.87
C LEU A 44 12.41 11.99 -10.83
N GLY A 45 11.47 11.99 -11.77
CA GLY A 45 11.24 10.88 -12.70
C GLY A 45 10.65 9.63 -12.04
N MET A 46 9.96 9.78 -10.91
CA MET A 46 9.34 8.66 -10.18
C MET A 46 7.91 8.41 -10.64
N ALA A 47 7.46 7.15 -10.54
CA ALA A 47 6.02 6.83 -10.57
C ALA A 47 5.45 6.82 -9.13
N ALA A 48 4.22 7.29 -8.95
CA ALA A 48 3.55 7.34 -7.66
C ALA A 48 2.31 6.44 -7.64
N ILE A 49 2.20 5.60 -6.61
CA ILE A 49 0.95 4.89 -6.28
C ILE A 49 0.18 5.75 -5.29
N VAL A 50 -1.02 6.19 -5.66
CA VAL A 50 -1.89 7.02 -4.82
C VAL A 50 -3.01 6.16 -4.25
N GLY A 51 -2.91 5.86 -2.95
CA GLY A 51 -3.91 5.11 -2.19
C GLY A 51 -5.05 5.99 -1.65
N PHE A 52 -6.31 5.61 -1.90
CA PHE A 52 -7.47 6.39 -1.44
C PHE A 52 -7.93 5.98 -0.04
N PHE A 53 -8.30 4.70 0.13
CA PHE A 53 -9.02 4.25 1.33
C PHE A 53 -8.17 3.37 2.25
N TYR A 54 -8.27 3.66 3.54
CA TYR A 54 -7.65 2.92 4.62
C TYR A 54 -8.71 2.57 5.67
N TRP A 55 -8.76 1.33 6.14
CA TRP A 55 -9.86 0.78 6.94
C TRP A 55 -10.24 1.63 8.16
N LYS A 56 -9.28 2.23 8.87
CA LYS A 56 -9.56 3.11 10.03
C LYS A 56 -10.22 4.43 9.67
N HIS A 57 -9.99 4.94 8.47
CA HIS A 57 -10.45 6.25 8.06
C HIS A 57 -11.69 6.18 7.16
N VAL A 58 -11.85 5.09 6.41
CA VAL A 58 -13.04 4.89 5.57
C VAL A 58 -14.31 4.80 6.41
N GLN A 59 -14.24 4.23 7.62
CA GLN A 59 -15.36 4.17 8.57
C GLN A 59 -15.83 5.55 9.08
N LYS A 60 -15.04 6.62 8.86
CA LYS A 60 -15.41 7.99 9.21
C LYS A 60 -16.19 8.70 8.09
N LEU A 61 -16.39 8.04 6.95
CA LEU A 61 -17.29 8.50 5.89
C LEU A 61 -18.73 8.15 6.26
N ALA A 62 -19.66 9.03 5.91
CA ALA A 62 -21.05 8.94 6.40
C ALA A 62 -21.79 7.70 5.87
N ASP A 63 -21.54 7.34 4.60
CA ASP A 63 -22.22 6.27 3.90
C ASP A 63 -21.43 5.84 2.65
N GLU A 64 -21.91 4.82 1.94
CA GLU A 64 -21.29 4.37 0.69
C GLU A 64 -21.30 5.47 -0.39
N ALA A 65 -22.30 6.34 -0.42
CA ALA A 65 -22.34 7.45 -1.37
C ALA A 65 -21.18 8.45 -1.13
N ALA A 66 -20.79 8.67 0.13
CA ALA A 66 -19.62 9.44 0.50
C ALA A 66 -18.32 8.76 0.05
N VAL A 67 -18.23 7.43 0.11
CA VAL A 67 -17.10 6.67 -0.44
C VAL A 67 -16.96 6.91 -1.95
N TRP A 68 -18.04 6.79 -2.71
CA TRP A 68 -18.01 7.06 -4.15
C TRP A 68 -17.66 8.52 -4.47
N ARG A 69 -18.19 9.48 -3.70
CA ARG A 69 -17.81 10.90 -3.84
C ARG A 69 -16.33 11.14 -3.54
N ALA A 70 -15.76 10.45 -2.55
CA ALA A 70 -14.34 10.51 -2.23
C ALA A 70 -13.46 10.01 -3.37
N ALA A 71 -13.77 8.83 -3.92
CA ALA A 71 -13.03 8.28 -5.05
C ALA A 71 -13.08 9.22 -6.27
N ARG A 72 -14.27 9.72 -6.62
CA ARG A 72 -14.45 10.68 -7.73
C ARG A 72 -13.74 12.00 -7.48
N SER A 73 -13.82 12.56 -6.28
CA SER A 73 -13.15 13.82 -5.94
C SER A 73 -11.62 13.68 -6.01
N ALA A 74 -11.07 12.55 -5.57
CA ALA A 74 -9.65 12.25 -5.71
C ALA A 74 -9.24 12.13 -7.19
N LEU A 75 -9.98 11.35 -7.98
CA LEU A 75 -9.68 11.17 -9.41
C LEU A 75 -9.82 12.46 -10.21
N ALA A 76 -10.83 13.28 -9.93
CA ALA A 76 -11.00 14.59 -10.56
C ALA A 76 -9.81 15.51 -10.26
N PHE A 77 -9.35 15.55 -9.00
CA PHE A 77 -8.15 16.29 -8.61
C PHE A 77 -6.90 15.78 -9.34
N LEU A 78 -6.67 14.46 -9.36
CA LEU A 78 -5.52 13.87 -10.04
C LEU A 78 -5.57 14.10 -11.55
N ALA A 79 -6.75 14.00 -12.17
CA ALA A 79 -6.93 14.23 -13.59
C ALA A 79 -6.62 15.68 -13.98
N ALA A 80 -7.05 16.63 -13.16
CA ALA A 80 -6.78 18.05 -13.34
C ALA A 80 -5.28 18.39 -13.25
N SER A 81 -4.48 17.58 -12.54
CA SER A 81 -3.03 17.79 -12.44
C SER A 81 -2.28 17.61 -13.77
N GLY A 82 -2.85 16.84 -14.70
CA GLY A 82 -2.21 16.52 -15.98
C GLY A 82 -1.02 15.55 -15.87
N GLN A 83 -0.68 15.06 -14.68
CA GLN A 83 0.40 14.08 -14.49
C GLN A 83 0.03 12.72 -15.12
N ARG A 84 1.05 11.96 -15.54
CA ARG A 84 0.89 10.68 -16.28
C ARG A 84 1.56 9.49 -15.62
N ASN A 85 2.36 9.75 -14.59
CA ASN A 85 3.16 8.82 -13.79
C ASN A 85 2.42 8.39 -12.51
N ILE A 86 1.09 8.29 -12.55
CA ILE A 86 0.25 7.99 -11.39
C ILE A 86 -0.49 6.66 -11.57
N LEU A 87 -0.35 5.79 -10.59
CA LEU A 87 -1.06 4.52 -10.41
C LEU A 87 -2.06 4.68 -9.26
N ILE A 88 -3.23 4.05 -9.35
CA ILE A 88 -4.31 4.19 -8.35
C ILE A 88 -4.49 2.90 -7.55
N GLU A 89 -4.33 3.01 -6.24
CA GLU A 89 -4.79 1.99 -5.31
C GLU A 89 -6.10 2.45 -4.66
N ILE A 90 -7.20 1.76 -4.97
CA ILE A 90 -8.52 2.12 -4.46
C ILE A 90 -8.56 1.99 -2.93
N ALA A 91 -8.25 0.81 -2.41
CA ALA A 91 -8.26 0.54 -0.98
C ALA A 91 -7.08 -0.36 -0.59
N ASN A 92 -6.44 0.01 0.51
CA ASN A 92 -5.38 -0.77 1.13
C ASN A 92 -5.98 -1.96 1.88
N GLU A 93 -5.51 -3.19 1.67
CA GLU A 93 -5.84 -4.37 2.48
C GLU A 93 -7.36 -4.61 2.69
N THR A 94 -8.07 -4.84 1.59
CA THR A 94 -9.53 -4.96 1.54
C THR A 94 -10.14 -6.13 2.32
N ASP A 95 -9.34 -7.16 2.65
CA ASP A 95 -9.74 -8.34 3.42
C ASP A 95 -9.42 -8.22 4.93
N ILE A 96 -9.15 -7.01 5.42
CA ILE A 96 -9.20 -6.71 6.86
C ILE A 96 -10.62 -6.91 7.38
N THR A 97 -10.74 -7.66 8.48
CA THR A 97 -12.01 -7.80 9.18
C THR A 97 -12.50 -6.44 9.68
N GLY A 98 -13.70 -6.05 9.27
CA GLY A 98 -14.25 -4.74 9.61
C GLY A 98 -13.66 -3.58 8.80
N PHE A 99 -13.21 -3.82 7.56
CA PHE A 99 -12.78 -2.74 6.66
C PHE A 99 -13.84 -1.62 6.55
N GLY A 100 -15.12 -1.98 6.62
CA GLY A 100 -16.24 -1.07 6.65
C GLY A 100 -17.24 -1.41 5.55
N HIS A 101 -17.36 -0.52 4.57
CA HIS A 101 -18.38 -0.60 3.52
C HIS A 101 -18.25 -1.89 2.68
N PRO A 102 -19.37 -2.61 2.39
CA PRO A 102 -19.35 -3.86 1.62
C PRO A 102 -18.69 -3.78 0.25
N ILE A 103 -18.68 -2.61 -0.39
CA ILE A 103 -18.03 -2.38 -1.70
C ILE A 103 -16.54 -2.70 -1.68
N PHE A 104 -15.89 -2.70 -0.51
CA PHE A 104 -14.48 -3.05 -0.37
C PHE A 104 -14.24 -4.53 -0.09
N GLN A 105 -15.26 -5.36 0.14
CA GLN A 105 -15.02 -6.80 0.33
C GLN A 105 -14.31 -7.38 -0.91
N PRO A 106 -13.41 -8.37 -0.76
CA PRO A 106 -12.56 -8.84 -1.87
C PRO A 106 -13.33 -9.23 -3.13
N ASP A 107 -14.48 -9.87 -2.98
CA ASP A 107 -15.37 -10.28 -4.06
C ASP A 107 -16.21 -9.13 -4.65
N GLN A 108 -16.18 -7.92 -4.05
CA GLN A 108 -16.95 -6.74 -4.45
C GLN A 108 -16.07 -5.57 -4.95
N ALA A 109 -14.82 -5.46 -4.48
CA ALA A 109 -13.92 -4.33 -4.75
C ALA A 109 -13.71 -4.05 -6.25
N HIS A 110 -13.77 -5.09 -7.08
CA HIS A 110 -13.70 -4.99 -8.53
C HIS A 110 -14.76 -4.04 -9.14
N ARG A 111 -15.95 -3.93 -8.54
CA ARG A 111 -17.05 -3.10 -9.05
C ARG A 111 -16.71 -1.62 -9.06
N MET A 112 -16.02 -1.14 -8.02
CA MET A 112 -15.57 0.25 -7.96
C MET A 112 -14.54 0.54 -9.05
N ILE A 113 -13.58 -0.36 -9.24
CA ILE A 113 -12.57 -0.26 -10.29
C ILE A 113 -13.23 -0.19 -11.67
N THR A 114 -14.16 -1.11 -11.97
CA THR A 114 -14.86 -1.13 -13.26
C THR A 114 -15.63 0.17 -13.53
N ALA A 115 -16.34 0.70 -12.55
CA ALA A 115 -17.10 1.94 -12.70
C ALA A 115 -16.18 3.17 -12.87
N LEU A 116 -15.17 3.31 -12.01
CA LEU A 116 -14.26 4.47 -12.06
C LEU A 116 -13.40 4.48 -13.33
N ARG A 117 -13.02 3.31 -13.86
CA ARG A 117 -12.32 3.22 -15.15
C ARG A 117 -13.14 3.78 -16.31
N GLN A 118 -14.47 3.62 -16.30
CA GLN A 118 -15.34 4.20 -17.33
C GLN A 118 -15.38 5.73 -17.24
N GLU A 119 -15.35 6.27 -16.01
CA GLU A 119 -15.37 7.72 -15.77
C GLU A 119 -14.00 8.38 -16.00
N TYR A 120 -12.91 7.69 -15.66
CA TYR A 120 -11.53 8.20 -15.71
C TYR A 120 -10.58 7.16 -16.35
N PRO A 121 -10.66 6.93 -17.66
CA PRO A 121 -9.92 5.88 -18.37
C PRO A 121 -8.41 6.15 -18.51
N GLN A 122 -7.94 7.34 -18.14
CA GLN A 122 -6.52 7.71 -18.20
C GLN A 122 -5.65 7.12 -17.09
N PHE A 123 -6.25 6.52 -16.06
CA PHE A 123 -5.55 5.93 -14.92
C PHE A 123 -5.49 4.41 -15.00
N LEU A 124 -4.50 3.85 -14.31
CA LEU A 124 -4.39 2.41 -14.06
C LEU A 124 -4.81 2.14 -12.61
N TYR A 125 -5.66 1.14 -12.42
CA TYR A 125 -6.32 0.86 -11.15
C TYR A 125 -5.93 -0.49 -10.58
N SER A 126 -5.77 -0.52 -9.26
CA SER A 126 -5.67 -1.74 -8.48
C SER A 126 -6.20 -1.53 -7.05
N THR A 127 -6.13 -2.59 -6.24
CA THR A 127 -6.44 -2.58 -4.81
C THR A 127 -5.72 -3.77 -4.16
N SER A 128 -5.29 -3.63 -2.92
CA SER A 128 -4.50 -4.66 -2.23
C SER A 128 -5.31 -5.46 -1.21
N GLN A 129 -4.77 -6.62 -0.83
CA GLN A 129 -5.20 -7.44 0.30
C GLN A 129 -4.06 -7.49 1.33
N VAL A 130 -4.35 -7.97 2.54
CA VAL A 130 -3.34 -8.19 3.59
C VAL A 130 -2.22 -9.15 3.14
N GLY A 131 -1.17 -9.25 3.97
CA GLY A 131 -0.07 -10.19 3.77
C GLY A 131 -0.50 -11.60 3.33
N ALA A 132 0.03 -12.03 2.19
CA ALA A 132 -0.41 -13.21 1.45
C ALA A 132 -0.24 -14.52 2.24
N ASN A 133 -1.27 -15.37 2.23
CA ASN A 133 -1.27 -16.69 2.84
C ASN A 133 -1.80 -17.73 1.83
N PRO A 134 -0.93 -18.33 0.99
CA PRO A 134 -1.36 -19.29 -0.01
C PRO A 134 -1.97 -20.57 0.59
N GLU A 135 -1.65 -20.91 1.83
CA GLU A 135 -2.22 -22.08 2.52
C GLU A 135 -3.71 -21.90 2.86
N THR A 136 -4.13 -20.67 3.14
CA THR A 136 -5.53 -20.35 3.51
C THR A 136 -6.29 -19.57 2.44
N GLY A 137 -5.58 -19.06 1.41
CA GLY A 137 -6.11 -18.15 0.40
C GLY A 137 -6.26 -16.70 0.86
N ARG A 138 -6.09 -16.40 2.16
CA ARG A 138 -6.16 -15.03 2.68
C ARG A 138 -5.02 -14.17 2.11
N GLY A 139 -5.26 -12.90 1.83
CA GLY A 139 -4.25 -12.02 1.23
C GLY A 139 -3.99 -12.25 -0.25
N LEU A 140 -4.66 -13.22 -0.90
CA LEU A 140 -4.62 -13.41 -2.34
C LEU A 140 -5.87 -12.79 -2.99
N PRO A 141 -5.73 -12.13 -4.16
CA PRO A 141 -6.86 -11.55 -4.86
C PRO A 141 -7.78 -12.66 -5.41
N PRO A 142 -9.12 -12.51 -5.33
CA PRO A 142 -10.02 -13.41 -6.04
C PRO A 142 -9.91 -13.21 -7.55
N PRO A 143 -10.30 -14.21 -8.38
CA PRO A 143 -10.26 -14.11 -9.84
C PRO A 143 -10.95 -12.86 -10.41
N SER A 144 -12.13 -12.50 -9.87
CA SER A 144 -12.87 -11.31 -10.30
C SER A 144 -12.10 -10.01 -10.11
N LEU A 145 -11.24 -9.93 -9.09
CA LEU A 145 -10.36 -8.78 -8.90
C LEU A 145 -9.19 -8.82 -9.88
N VAL A 146 -8.55 -9.98 -10.06
CA VAL A 146 -7.46 -10.16 -11.02
C VAL A 146 -7.89 -9.76 -12.43
N GLU A 147 -9.09 -10.14 -12.85
CA GLU A 147 -9.69 -9.75 -14.13
C GLU A 147 -9.87 -8.23 -14.24
N ALA A 148 -10.36 -7.60 -13.17
CA ALA A 148 -10.76 -6.20 -13.17
C ALA A 148 -9.61 -5.20 -13.05
N VAL A 149 -8.48 -5.53 -12.42
CA VAL A 149 -7.36 -4.59 -12.19
C VAL A 149 -6.44 -4.44 -13.41
N ASP A 150 -5.74 -3.31 -13.52
CA ASP A 150 -4.73 -3.08 -14.57
C ASP A 150 -3.36 -3.65 -14.19
N TYR A 151 -3.10 -3.81 -12.88
CA TYR A 151 -1.95 -4.47 -12.30
C TYR A 151 -2.38 -5.18 -11.02
N VAL A 152 -1.84 -6.36 -10.73
CA VAL A 152 -2.22 -7.15 -9.55
C VAL A 152 -1.35 -6.74 -8.37
N MET A 153 -1.95 -6.56 -7.20
CA MET A 153 -1.24 -6.26 -5.96
C MET A 153 -1.37 -7.41 -4.97
N ILE A 154 -0.26 -7.80 -4.35
CA ILE A 154 -0.23 -8.65 -3.15
C ILE A 154 0.69 -8.00 -2.12
N HIS A 155 0.38 -8.19 -0.83
CA HIS A 155 1.27 -7.79 0.25
C HIS A 155 2.08 -9.00 0.73
N GLY A 156 3.30 -8.75 1.19
CA GLY A 156 4.16 -9.82 1.69
C GLY A 156 4.35 -9.80 3.21
N ASN A 157 3.74 -8.87 3.93
CA ASN A 157 3.81 -8.80 5.39
C ASN A 157 3.52 -10.18 6.02
N GLY A 158 4.43 -10.64 6.88
CA GLY A 158 4.30 -11.93 7.57
C GLY A 158 4.65 -13.16 6.71
N CYS A 159 5.10 -12.98 5.46
CA CYS A 159 5.67 -14.04 4.64
C CYS A 159 7.15 -14.26 4.96
N ASP A 160 7.56 -15.52 4.98
CA ASP A 160 8.94 -15.91 4.68
C ASP A 160 9.14 -16.01 3.15
N PRO A 161 10.38 -16.22 2.66
CA PRO A 161 10.66 -16.20 1.22
C PRO A 161 9.96 -17.33 0.46
N GLN A 162 9.80 -18.49 1.07
CA GLN A 162 9.14 -19.63 0.44
C GLN A 162 7.64 -19.39 0.31
N ARG A 163 7.02 -18.84 1.36
CA ARG A 163 5.61 -18.47 1.37
C ARG A 163 5.32 -17.36 0.36
N LEU A 164 6.17 -16.34 0.28
CA LEU A 164 6.03 -15.29 -0.72
C LEU A 164 6.16 -15.84 -2.15
N GLN A 165 7.14 -16.71 -2.41
CA GLN A 165 7.30 -17.35 -3.72
C GLN A 165 6.07 -18.16 -4.11
N ARG A 166 5.51 -18.94 -3.16
CA ARG A 166 4.26 -19.68 -3.38
C ARG A 166 3.11 -18.74 -3.69
N ALA A 167 2.95 -17.65 -2.95
CA ALA A 167 1.89 -16.66 -3.21
C ALA A 167 1.98 -16.06 -4.62
N ILE A 168 3.18 -15.65 -5.05
CA ILE A 168 3.44 -15.16 -6.41
C ILE A 168 3.04 -16.21 -7.45
N HIS A 169 3.51 -17.45 -7.29
CA HIS A 169 3.20 -18.54 -8.23
C HIS A 169 1.72 -18.92 -8.22
N THR A 170 1.04 -18.86 -7.07
CA THR A 170 -0.40 -19.11 -6.99
C THR A 170 -1.18 -18.09 -7.81
N VAL A 171 -0.87 -16.79 -7.70
CA VAL A 171 -1.52 -15.75 -8.50
C VAL A 171 -1.21 -15.94 -9.99
N GLN A 172 0.06 -16.17 -10.33
CA GLN A 172 0.47 -16.37 -11.71
C GLN A 172 -0.19 -17.61 -12.33
N ALA A 173 -0.47 -18.66 -11.56
CA ALA A 173 -1.13 -19.86 -12.04
C ALA A 173 -2.67 -19.74 -12.19
N MET A 174 -3.28 -18.63 -11.74
CA MET A 174 -4.72 -18.43 -11.87
C MET A 174 -5.12 -18.32 -13.36
N PRO A 175 -6.20 -18.98 -13.82
CA PRO A 175 -6.71 -18.79 -15.18
C PRO A 175 -6.97 -17.31 -15.51
N ALA A 176 -7.61 -16.58 -14.59
CA ALA A 176 -7.84 -15.14 -14.69
C ALA A 176 -6.56 -14.31 -14.94
N PHE A 177 -5.40 -14.75 -14.42
CA PHE A 177 -4.12 -14.11 -14.67
C PHE A 177 -3.54 -14.56 -16.02
N GLN A 178 -3.58 -15.85 -16.34
CA GLN A 178 -3.05 -16.41 -17.57
C GLN A 178 -3.79 -15.93 -18.83
N ASP A 179 -5.09 -15.67 -18.72
CA ASP A 179 -5.90 -15.16 -19.83
C ASP A 179 -5.51 -13.72 -20.23
N ASN A 180 -5.01 -12.93 -19.28
CA ASN A 180 -4.51 -11.58 -19.53
C ASN A 180 -3.36 -11.22 -18.56
N PRO A 181 -2.13 -11.71 -18.81
CA PRO A 181 -1.01 -11.49 -17.92
C PRO A 181 -0.69 -10.00 -17.80
N LYS A 182 -0.55 -9.53 -16.56
CA LYS A 182 -0.32 -8.12 -16.22
C LYS A 182 0.71 -8.00 -15.10
N PRO A 183 1.29 -6.81 -14.88
CA PRO A 183 2.27 -6.63 -13.82
C PRO A 183 1.75 -7.08 -12.46
N LEU A 184 2.53 -7.87 -11.74
CA LEU A 184 2.33 -8.21 -10.34
C LEU A 184 3.24 -7.33 -9.50
N LEU A 185 2.67 -6.68 -8.49
CA LEU A 185 3.30 -5.61 -7.73
C LEU A 185 3.15 -5.89 -6.24
N ILE A 186 4.24 -5.75 -5.49
CA ILE A 186 4.22 -5.68 -4.02
C ILE A 186 4.53 -4.24 -3.65
N ASN A 187 3.53 -3.53 -3.13
CA ASN A 187 3.66 -2.16 -2.61
C ASN A 187 3.88 -2.13 -1.10
N GLU A 188 3.63 -3.25 -0.41
CA GLU A 188 3.86 -3.38 1.02
C GLU A 188 4.37 -4.80 1.37
N ASP A 189 5.56 -4.85 1.96
CA ASP A 189 6.13 -5.98 2.69
C ASP A 189 7.15 -5.42 3.69
N SER A 190 7.69 -6.26 4.55
CA SER A 190 8.72 -6.05 5.55
C SER A 190 10.05 -5.47 5.06
N PRO A 191 11.00 -5.19 5.97
CA PRO A 191 12.40 -4.94 5.63
C PRO A 191 13.19 -6.19 5.21
N GLY A 192 12.52 -7.35 5.06
CA GLY A 192 13.14 -8.65 4.83
C GLY A 192 13.83 -8.79 3.47
N LEU A 193 15.16 -8.64 3.45
CA LEU A 193 15.97 -8.81 2.25
C LEU A 193 15.71 -10.13 1.49
N PRO A 194 15.55 -11.29 2.14
CA PRO A 194 15.31 -12.53 1.41
C PRO A 194 13.99 -12.53 0.62
N ASN A 195 12.96 -11.83 1.10
CA ASN A 195 11.71 -11.69 0.38
C ASN A 195 11.84 -10.71 -0.82
N LEU A 196 12.55 -9.58 -0.66
CA LEU A 196 12.92 -8.69 -1.79
C LEU A 196 13.60 -9.51 -2.91
N ASP A 197 14.53 -10.36 -2.51
CA ASP A 197 15.31 -11.20 -3.41
C ASP A 197 14.44 -12.26 -4.14
N VAL A 198 13.36 -12.73 -3.50
CA VAL A 198 12.35 -13.58 -4.14
C VAL A 198 11.50 -12.79 -5.11
N ALA A 199 10.96 -11.64 -4.70
CA ALA A 199 10.12 -10.79 -5.55
C ALA A 199 10.86 -10.40 -6.84
N TRP A 200 12.08 -9.88 -6.70
CA TRP A 200 12.95 -9.49 -7.80
C TRP A 200 13.19 -10.62 -8.80
N ARG A 201 13.56 -11.83 -8.33
CA ARG A 201 13.82 -12.99 -9.21
C ARG A 201 12.58 -13.49 -9.94
N ASN A 202 11.38 -13.13 -9.47
CA ASN A 202 10.11 -13.44 -10.13
C ASN A 202 9.56 -12.24 -10.94
N TYR A 203 10.35 -11.19 -11.17
CA TYR A 203 9.94 -9.97 -11.88
C TYR A 203 8.78 -9.23 -11.21
N VAL A 204 8.70 -9.31 -9.88
CA VAL A 204 7.72 -8.61 -9.04
C VAL A 204 8.43 -7.45 -8.33
N SER A 205 7.75 -6.31 -8.19
CA SER A 205 8.29 -5.18 -7.43
C SER A 205 8.41 -5.52 -5.94
N TRP A 206 8.93 -4.56 -5.17
CA TRP A 206 8.96 -4.64 -3.72
C TRP A 206 8.58 -3.32 -3.07
N GLY A 207 7.83 -3.39 -1.98
CA GLY A 207 7.43 -2.24 -1.17
C GLY A 207 8.01 -2.33 0.23
N TYR A 208 8.75 -1.30 0.65
CA TYR A 208 9.43 -1.28 1.93
C TYR A 208 8.53 -0.72 3.04
N TYR A 209 8.07 -1.59 3.92
CA TYR A 209 7.33 -1.26 5.14
C TYR A 209 8.20 -1.53 6.36
N ASP A 210 8.44 -0.50 7.17
CA ASP A 210 9.27 -0.57 8.38
C ASP A 210 8.54 0.12 9.53
N GLN A 211 7.74 -0.65 10.26
CA GLN A 211 6.87 -0.11 11.30
C GLN A 211 7.64 0.79 12.28
N GLY A 212 8.77 0.31 12.78
CA GLY A 212 9.54 0.91 13.86
C GLY A 212 9.09 0.44 15.24
N TYR A 213 10.03 0.43 16.19
CA TYR A 213 9.79 -0.02 17.56
C TYR A 213 8.81 0.87 18.33
N GLY A 214 8.21 0.31 19.39
CA GLY A 214 7.19 0.98 20.18
C GLY A 214 5.81 1.01 19.52
N SER A 215 5.60 0.13 18.54
CA SER A 215 4.32 -0.14 17.91
C SER A 215 3.78 -1.49 18.36
N ASP A 216 2.47 -1.60 18.54
CA ASP A 216 1.78 -2.85 18.90
C ASP A 216 1.52 -3.75 17.67
N TRP A 217 1.98 -3.35 16.49
CA TRP A 217 1.84 -4.14 15.27
C TRP A 217 2.78 -5.35 15.27
N LYS A 218 2.24 -6.51 14.91
CA LYS A 218 2.91 -7.83 14.95
C LYS A 218 2.90 -8.53 13.59
N GLY A 219 2.75 -7.76 12.51
CA GLY A 219 2.59 -8.30 11.17
C GLY A 219 3.90 -8.67 10.46
N ASP A 220 5.05 -8.33 11.04
CA ASP A 220 6.34 -8.59 10.41
C ASP A 220 6.92 -9.96 10.78
N HIS A 221 7.55 -10.62 9.81
CA HIS A 221 8.28 -11.87 10.03
C HIS A 221 9.74 -11.63 10.48
N TRP A 222 10.34 -10.52 10.08
CA TRP A 222 11.78 -10.25 10.15
C TRP A 222 12.16 -9.35 11.32
N VAL A 223 11.32 -8.38 11.65
CA VAL A 223 11.56 -7.42 12.73
C VAL A 223 10.41 -7.42 13.72
N ARG A 224 10.69 -7.83 14.95
CA ARG A 224 9.69 -7.89 16.02
C ARG A 224 9.57 -6.55 16.75
N TYR A 225 8.85 -5.61 16.15
CA TYR A 225 8.73 -4.23 16.63
C TYR A 225 8.11 -4.09 18.03
N GLU A 226 7.38 -5.11 18.49
CA GLU A 226 6.75 -5.16 19.81
C GLU A 226 7.71 -5.52 20.95
N THR A 227 8.96 -5.88 20.64
CA THR A 227 9.90 -6.43 21.63
C THR A 227 10.59 -5.39 22.51
N GLN A 228 10.46 -4.11 22.16
CA GLN A 228 11.03 -3.01 22.93
C GLN A 228 10.13 -1.77 22.87
N ALA A 229 10.34 -0.87 23.84
CA ALA A 229 9.65 0.41 23.89
C ALA A 229 10.01 1.30 22.69
N ARG A 230 9.18 2.33 22.48
CA ARG A 230 9.47 3.40 21.51
C ARG A 230 10.81 4.04 21.83
N GLU A 231 11.59 4.32 20.79
CA GLU A 231 12.88 4.97 20.93
C GLU A 231 12.70 6.40 21.44
N ASP A 232 13.61 6.83 22.32
CA ASP A 232 13.47 8.05 23.13
C ASP A 232 14.13 9.30 22.51
N ASN A 233 14.83 9.14 21.39
CA ASN A 233 15.51 10.20 20.66
C ASN A 233 15.35 10.04 19.14
N TYR A 234 15.47 11.16 18.41
CA TYR A 234 15.19 11.23 16.97
C TYR A 234 16.12 10.33 16.13
N GLU A 235 17.40 10.30 16.49
CA GLU A 235 18.44 9.56 15.80
C GLU A 235 18.17 8.05 15.82
N SER A 236 17.54 7.57 16.90
CA SER A 236 17.24 6.15 17.11
C SER A 236 15.92 5.68 16.51
N LEU A 237 15.06 6.59 16.02
CA LEU A 237 13.74 6.22 15.47
C LEU A 237 13.90 5.28 14.27
N SER A 238 13.46 4.03 14.42
CA SER A 238 13.72 2.99 13.45
C SER A 238 12.75 2.97 12.28
N GLY A 239 11.47 3.27 12.47
CA GLY A 239 10.45 3.07 11.43
C GLY A 239 10.23 4.25 10.47
N PHE A 240 9.69 3.94 9.29
CA PHE A 240 9.12 4.95 8.37
C PHE A 240 7.60 5.11 8.52
N GLN A 241 6.96 4.24 9.30
CA GLN A 241 5.50 4.21 9.47
C GLN A 241 5.05 4.75 10.83
N THR A 242 5.98 4.91 11.79
CA THR A 242 5.68 5.44 13.13
C THR A 242 6.19 6.88 13.30
N PRO A 243 5.32 7.91 13.28
CA PRO A 243 5.69 9.29 13.56
C PRO A 243 6.12 9.55 15.02
N PRO A 244 7.04 10.50 15.28
CA PRO A 244 7.86 11.20 14.29
C PRO A 244 8.77 10.23 13.53
N VAL A 245 9.11 10.56 12.28
CA VAL A 245 9.89 9.67 11.39
C VAL A 245 11.27 10.25 11.18
N ASN A 246 12.30 9.43 11.40
CA ASN A 246 13.64 9.70 10.88
C ASN A 246 13.75 9.12 9.46
N TRP A 247 13.74 10.01 8.46
CA TRP A 247 13.81 9.66 7.03
C TRP A 247 15.21 9.19 6.58
N GLY A 248 16.19 9.17 7.48
CA GLY A 248 17.53 8.66 7.21
C GLY A 248 17.62 7.13 7.17
N ILE A 249 18.75 6.64 6.65
CA ILE A 249 19.13 5.22 6.60
C ILE A 249 19.91 4.87 7.88
N ASN A 250 19.24 4.96 9.02
CA ASN A 250 19.85 4.93 10.35
C ASN A 250 19.96 3.52 10.99
N THR A 251 19.18 2.54 10.53
CA THR A 251 19.20 1.16 11.05
C THR A 251 20.02 0.22 10.16
N ASP A 252 20.42 -0.92 10.72
CA ASP A 252 21.14 -1.95 9.95
C ASP A 252 20.28 -2.53 8.83
N HIS A 253 18.99 -2.79 9.08
CA HIS A 253 18.08 -3.31 8.06
C HIS A 253 17.79 -2.30 6.95
N LYS A 254 17.69 -0.99 7.26
CA LYS A 254 17.63 0.06 6.23
C LYS A 254 18.89 0.09 5.39
N ARG A 255 20.07 0.10 6.02
CA ARG A 255 21.36 0.09 5.31
C ARG A 255 21.48 -1.11 4.38
N ALA A 256 21.16 -2.30 4.88
CA ALA A 256 21.21 -3.53 4.11
C ALA A 256 20.21 -3.50 2.93
N PHE A 257 18.98 -3.04 3.17
CA PHE A 257 17.95 -2.90 2.14
C PHE A 257 18.38 -1.95 1.01
N PHE A 258 18.73 -0.71 1.32
CA PHE A 258 19.09 0.29 0.30
C PHE A 258 20.40 -0.05 -0.40
N GLN A 259 21.35 -0.70 0.29
CA GLN A 259 22.51 -1.29 -0.37
C GLN A 259 22.08 -2.32 -1.43
N ARG A 260 21.19 -3.26 -1.07
CA ARG A 260 20.74 -4.32 -1.98
C ARG A 260 19.99 -3.76 -3.18
N VAL A 261 19.14 -2.74 -2.97
CA VAL A 261 18.48 -2.02 -4.06
C VAL A 261 19.52 -1.41 -5.00
N GLY A 262 20.55 -0.73 -4.46
CA GLY A 262 21.63 -0.17 -5.27
C GLY A 262 22.38 -1.22 -6.11
N GLU A 263 22.63 -2.41 -5.55
CA GLU A 263 23.23 -3.54 -6.30
C GLU A 263 22.31 -4.02 -7.44
N ILE A 264 21.01 -4.14 -7.20
CA ILE A 264 20.03 -4.58 -8.20
C ILE A 264 19.88 -3.55 -9.32
N THR A 265 19.86 -2.26 -9.00
CA THR A 265 19.62 -1.19 -9.98
C THR A 265 20.90 -0.65 -10.62
N GLY A 266 22.08 -1.16 -10.24
CA GLY A 266 23.37 -0.65 -10.71
C GLY A 266 23.71 0.75 -10.17
N GLY A 267 23.10 1.16 -9.06
CA GLY A 267 23.40 2.42 -8.39
C GLY A 267 24.83 2.41 -7.85
N LYS A 268 25.65 3.36 -8.28
CA LYS A 268 26.99 3.55 -7.70
C LYS A 268 26.84 4.20 -6.33
N ARG A 269 27.64 3.76 -5.36
CA ARG A 269 27.81 4.49 -4.10
C ARG A 269 28.58 5.77 -4.39
N ASP A 270 28.00 6.91 -4.09
CA ASP A 270 28.74 8.17 -3.88
C ASP A 270 29.39 8.14 -2.49
#